data_AF-A0A2V9W702-F1
#
_entry.id   AF-A0A2V9W702-F1
#
_cell.length_a   1.000
_cell.length_b   1.000
_cell.length_c   1.000
_cell.angle_alpha   90.00
_cell.angle_beta   90.00
_cell.angle_gamma   90.00
#
_symmetry.space_group_name_H-M   'P 1'
#
loop_
_entity.id
_entity.type
_entity.pdbx_description
1 polymer ?
#
loop_
_entity_poly.entity_id
_entity_poly.type
_entity_poly.pdbx_seq_one_letter_code
_entity_poly.pdbx_strand_id
1 'polypeptide(L)'
;MEMNDAVRFLGANSSKQVSVLPNAGLPQNDGGRAVYKLTPQELATYHKHFVQDYGVRIVGGCCGTTPEHLKAVVEEVSGVEPARREVKRSAAASSAYTSVPLDLDPKPLIAAEEMNTTTRVEHFRNLVRAKNTTTFWRWPRGW
;
A
#
# COMPACT_ATOMS: atom_id res chain seq x y z
N MET A 1 6.33 -15.00 -2.00
CA MET A 1 6.51 -14.00 -0.91
C MET A 1 5.24 -13.17 -0.78
N GLU A 2 4.71 -12.99 0.43
CA GLU A 2 3.48 -12.21 0.74
C GLU A 2 3.44 -10.82 0.09
N MET A 3 4.59 -10.14 0.03
CA MET A 3 4.67 -8.77 -0.49
C MET A 3 4.47 -8.66 -2.01
N ASN A 4 4.46 -9.77 -2.76
CA ASN A 4 4.48 -9.77 -4.23
C ASN A 4 3.35 -8.92 -4.84
N ASP A 5 2.12 -9.10 -4.38
CA ASP A 5 0.98 -8.36 -4.92
C ASP A 5 1.03 -6.87 -4.59
N ALA A 6 1.48 -6.52 -3.39
CA ALA A 6 1.67 -5.13 -3.00
C ALA A 6 2.74 -4.44 -3.86
N VAL A 7 3.88 -5.11 -4.12
CA VAL A 7 4.95 -4.57 -4.98
C VAL A 7 4.45 -4.45 -6.42
N ARG A 8 3.78 -5.47 -6.96
CA ARG A 8 3.20 -5.44 -8.30
C ARG A 8 2.22 -4.28 -8.45
N PHE A 9 1.32 -4.12 -7.48
CA PHE A 9 0.33 -3.04 -7.47
C PHE A 9 0.99 -1.66 -7.43
N LEU A 10 1.96 -1.45 -6.54
CA LEU A 10 2.71 -0.19 -6.45
C LEU A 10 3.54 0.06 -7.72
N GLY A 11 4.18 -0.96 -8.28
CA GLY A 11 4.95 -0.87 -9.52
C GLY A 11 4.09 -0.38 -10.69
N ALA A 12 2.88 -0.91 -10.82
CA ALA A 12 1.93 -0.57 -11.88
C ALA A 12 1.23 0.78 -11.70
N ASN A 13 1.03 1.24 -10.45
CA ASN A 13 0.16 2.40 -10.16
C ASN A 13 0.89 3.63 -9.58
N SER A 14 2.13 3.49 -9.10
CA SER A 14 2.86 4.62 -8.49
C SER A 14 3.70 5.37 -9.51
N SER A 15 3.42 6.67 -9.69
CA SER A 15 4.29 7.56 -10.48
C SER A 15 5.65 7.85 -9.82
N LYS A 16 5.87 7.37 -8.59
CA LYS A 16 7.15 7.49 -7.87
C LYS A 16 7.96 6.21 -8.01
N GLN A 17 9.25 6.30 -7.70
CA GLN A 17 10.10 5.11 -7.58
C GLN A 17 9.62 4.25 -6.42
N VAL A 18 9.69 2.92 -6.59
CA VAL A 18 9.29 1.94 -5.57
C VAL A 18 10.54 1.39 -4.89
N SER A 19 10.52 1.39 -3.57
CA SER A 19 11.50 0.71 -2.71
C SER A 19 10.87 -0.52 -2.06
N VAL A 20 11.65 -1.58 -1.87
CA VAL A 20 11.20 -2.84 -1.27
C VAL A 20 12.21 -3.32 -0.24
N LEU A 21 11.76 -3.51 1.01
CA LEU A 21 12.57 -3.95 2.15
C LEU A 21 11.82 -5.06 2.93
N PRO A 22 11.72 -6.28 2.37
CA PRO A 22 10.99 -7.37 2.99
C PRO A 22 11.75 -7.95 4.20
N ASN A 23 11.02 -8.63 5.06
CA ASN A 23 11.61 -9.48 6.09
C ASN A 23 12.28 -10.72 5.46
N ALA A 24 13.17 -11.40 6.19
CA ALA A 24 13.73 -12.70 5.80
C ALA A 24 12.69 -13.84 5.98
N GLY A 25 11.54 -13.69 5.33
CA GLY A 25 10.41 -14.61 5.40
C GLY A 25 9.38 -14.22 6.45
N LEU A 26 8.38 -15.09 6.63
CA LEU A 26 7.35 -14.89 7.65
C LEU A 26 7.93 -15.16 9.04
N PRO A 27 7.55 -14.35 10.06
CA PRO A 27 7.96 -14.60 11.42
C PRO A 27 7.39 -15.94 11.89
N GLN A 28 8.25 -16.82 12.37
CA GLN A 28 7.89 -18.08 13.01
C GLN A 28 8.14 -17.97 14.51
N ASN A 29 7.25 -18.54 15.32
CA ASN A 29 7.46 -18.58 16.77
C ASN A 29 8.33 -19.79 17.13
N ASP A 30 9.51 -19.55 17.68
CA ASP A 30 10.38 -20.55 18.27
C ASP A 30 10.63 -20.18 19.74
N GLY A 31 10.01 -20.92 20.66
CA GLY A 31 10.17 -20.70 22.10
C GLY A 31 9.80 -19.30 22.59
N GLY A 32 8.81 -18.64 21.98
CA GLY A 32 8.40 -17.27 22.31
C GLY A 32 9.20 -16.17 21.62
N ARG A 33 10.10 -16.53 20.69
CA ARG A 33 10.88 -15.58 19.89
C ARG A 33 10.47 -15.67 18.42
N ALA A 34 10.42 -14.52 17.76
CA ALA A 34 10.21 -14.46 16.31
C ALA A 34 11.52 -14.83 15.58
N VAL A 35 11.49 -15.91 14.81
CA VAL A 35 12.59 -16.40 13.98
C VAL A 35 12.20 -16.30 12.50
N TYR A 36 13.14 -15.86 11.69
CA TYR A 36 13.01 -15.67 10.25
C TYR A 36 13.89 -16.69 9.54
N LYS A 37 13.29 -17.53 8.68
CA LYS A 37 13.95 -18.72 8.12
C LYS A 37 14.23 -18.65 6.62
N LEU A 38 13.88 -17.56 5.96
CA LEU A 38 14.22 -17.37 4.55
C LEU A 38 15.74 -17.27 4.44
N THR A 39 16.33 -17.95 3.49
CA THR A 39 17.76 -17.93 3.25
C THR A 39 18.19 -16.67 2.47
N PRO A 40 19.49 -16.29 2.52
CA PRO A 40 20.05 -15.23 1.69
C PRO A 40 19.70 -15.34 0.20
N GLN A 41 19.88 -16.52 -0.40
CA GLN A 41 19.61 -16.76 -1.82
C GLN A 41 18.12 -16.67 -2.17
N GLU A 42 17.23 -17.19 -1.31
CA GLU A 42 15.79 -17.04 -1.52
C GLU A 42 15.38 -15.56 -1.49
N LEU A 43 15.89 -14.79 -0.52
CA LEU A 43 15.64 -13.34 -0.45
C LEU A 43 16.15 -12.61 -1.70
N ALA A 44 17.34 -12.98 -2.19
CA ALA A 44 17.94 -12.42 -3.39
C ALA A 44 17.10 -12.70 -4.65
N THR A 45 16.58 -13.94 -4.77
CA THR A 45 15.71 -14.35 -5.89
C THR A 45 14.44 -13.50 -5.95
N TYR A 46 13.80 -13.24 -4.81
CA TYR A 46 12.64 -12.35 -4.76
C TYR A 46 12.96 -10.91 -5.14
N HIS A 47 14.13 -10.39 -4.71
CA HIS A 47 14.53 -9.04 -5.09
C HIS A 47 14.79 -8.91 -6.58
N LYS A 48 15.47 -9.88 -7.20
CA LYS A 48 15.67 -9.90 -8.64
C LYS A 48 14.34 -9.91 -9.39
N HIS A 49 13.38 -10.73 -8.96
CA HIS A 49 12.01 -10.72 -9.48
C HIS A 49 11.38 -9.33 -9.40
N PHE A 50 11.45 -8.66 -8.24
CA PHE A 50 10.88 -7.32 -8.07
C PHE A 50 11.55 -6.24 -8.94
N VAL A 51 12.85 -6.36 -9.17
CA VAL A 51 13.61 -5.45 -10.03
C VAL A 51 13.27 -5.70 -11.51
N GLN A 52 13.35 -6.96 -11.96
CA GLN A 52 13.17 -7.36 -13.36
C GLN A 52 11.73 -7.17 -13.84
N ASP A 53 10.75 -7.53 -13.02
CA ASP A 53 9.37 -7.63 -13.48
C ASP A 53 8.56 -6.39 -13.10
N TYR A 54 8.86 -5.78 -11.95
CA TYR A 54 8.08 -4.66 -11.41
C TYR A 54 8.83 -3.33 -11.37
N GLY A 55 10.09 -3.29 -11.79
CA GLY A 55 10.87 -2.07 -11.92
C GLY A 55 11.17 -1.37 -10.60
N VAL A 56 11.32 -2.15 -9.52
CA VAL A 56 11.79 -1.65 -8.21
C VAL A 56 13.18 -1.03 -8.35
N ARG A 57 13.40 0.11 -7.70
CA ARG A 57 14.63 0.92 -7.85
C ARG A 57 15.51 0.94 -6.61
N ILE A 58 14.95 0.62 -5.46
CA ILE A 58 15.69 0.56 -4.19
C ILE A 58 15.33 -0.76 -3.51
N VAL A 59 16.35 -1.53 -3.16
CA VAL A 59 16.22 -2.84 -2.50
C VAL A 59 16.86 -2.79 -1.13
N GLY A 60 16.40 -3.64 -0.21
CA GLY A 60 16.92 -3.70 1.15
C GLY A 60 16.30 -4.82 1.96
N GLY A 61 16.38 -4.71 3.29
CA GLY A 61 15.86 -5.71 4.21
C GLY A 61 15.28 -5.08 5.46
N CYS A 62 14.39 -5.81 6.11
CA CYS A 62 13.77 -5.42 7.38
C CYS A 62 14.07 -6.48 8.47
N CYS A 63 13.06 -7.09 9.09
CA CYS A 63 13.28 -8.02 10.18
C CYS A 63 13.90 -9.35 9.69
N GLY A 64 14.89 -9.84 10.42
CA GLY A 64 15.58 -11.10 10.12
C GLY A 64 16.61 -11.03 9.00
N THR A 65 16.70 -9.91 8.27
CA THR A 65 17.75 -9.76 7.24
C THR A 65 19.10 -9.47 7.89
N THR A 66 20.14 -10.14 7.40
CA THR A 66 21.52 -10.04 7.90
C THR A 66 22.45 -9.50 6.81
N PRO A 67 23.72 -9.18 7.11
CA PRO A 67 24.69 -8.82 6.08
C PRO A 67 24.84 -9.87 4.98
N GLU A 68 24.74 -11.17 5.30
CA GLU A 68 24.79 -12.27 4.32
C GLU A 68 23.61 -12.20 3.35
N HIS A 69 22.42 -11.87 3.85
CA HIS A 69 21.24 -11.66 3.02
C HIS A 69 21.44 -10.49 2.05
N LEU A 70 21.91 -9.35 2.55
CA LEU A 70 22.10 -8.16 1.73
C LEU A 70 23.22 -8.36 0.71
N LYS A 71 24.28 -9.11 1.06
CA LYS A 71 25.33 -9.49 0.12
C LYS A 71 24.76 -10.31 -1.04
N ALA A 72 23.98 -11.35 -0.76
CA ALA A 72 23.34 -12.15 -1.80
C ALA A 72 22.38 -11.32 -2.67
N VAL A 73 21.60 -10.40 -2.07
CA VAL A 73 20.73 -9.49 -2.80
C VAL A 73 21.54 -8.59 -3.74
N VAL A 74 22.61 -7.96 -3.25
CA VAL A 74 23.48 -7.09 -4.06
C VAL A 74 24.10 -7.87 -5.22
N GLU A 75 24.62 -9.07 -4.98
CA GLU A 75 25.20 -9.92 -6.02
C GLU A 75 24.18 -10.28 -7.11
N GLU A 76 22.97 -10.67 -6.72
CA GLU A 76 21.93 -11.15 -7.64
C GLU A 76 21.27 -10.02 -8.46
N VAL A 77 21.17 -8.81 -7.90
CA VAL A 77 20.56 -7.66 -8.59
C VAL A 77 21.60 -6.76 -9.28
N SER A 78 22.89 -6.95 -9.00
CA SER A 78 23.96 -6.21 -9.68
C SER A 78 23.93 -6.52 -11.18
N GLY A 79 23.87 -5.47 -12.01
CA GLY A 79 23.77 -5.61 -13.46
C GLY A 79 22.38 -5.97 -13.99
N VAL A 80 21.37 -6.06 -13.12
CA VAL A 80 19.98 -6.23 -13.53
C VAL A 80 19.38 -4.86 -13.82
N GLU A 81 18.99 -4.62 -15.08
CA GLU A 81 18.27 -3.40 -15.43
C GLU A 81 16.81 -3.50 -14.94
N PRO A 82 16.32 -2.55 -14.12
CA PRO A 82 14.95 -2.61 -13.63
C PRO A 82 13.93 -2.37 -14.75
N ALA A 83 12.82 -3.12 -14.74
CA ALA A 83 11.75 -2.98 -15.71
C ALA A 83 11.29 -1.52 -15.89
N ARG A 84 10.98 -1.15 -17.14
CA ARG A 84 10.34 0.11 -17.44
C ARG A 84 8.89 0.07 -16.96
N ARG A 85 8.46 1.12 -16.25
CA ARG A 85 7.10 1.23 -15.70
C ARG A 85 6.34 2.30 -16.46
N GLU A 86 5.21 1.92 -17.05
CA GLU A 86 4.29 2.85 -17.70
C GLU A 86 3.05 3.04 -16.81
N VAL A 87 3.05 4.11 -16.03
CA VAL A 87 2.01 4.37 -15.03
C VAL A 87 1.00 5.37 -15.58
N LYS A 88 -0.24 4.91 -15.75
CA LYS A 88 -1.37 5.79 -16.08
C LYS A 88 -1.91 6.41 -14.80
N ARG A 89 -1.94 7.74 -14.74
CA ARG A 89 -2.54 8.46 -13.61
C ARG A 89 -4.06 8.40 -13.72
N SER A 90 -4.72 7.86 -12.71
CA SER A 90 -6.17 7.91 -12.55
C SER A 90 -6.53 8.89 -11.44
N ALA A 91 -7.52 9.75 -11.68
CA ALA A 91 -8.11 10.55 -10.62
C ALA A 91 -8.95 9.65 -9.72
N ALA A 92 -8.70 9.68 -8.41
CA ALA A 92 -9.41 8.88 -7.42
C ALA A 92 -9.45 9.62 -6.08
N ALA A 93 -10.49 9.33 -5.29
CA ALA A 93 -10.51 9.62 -3.87
C ALA A 93 -10.14 8.36 -3.10
N SER A 94 -9.56 8.51 -1.90
CA SER A 94 -9.19 7.36 -1.06
C SER A 94 -9.53 7.61 0.40
N SER A 95 -9.90 6.54 1.08
CA SER A 95 -9.96 6.45 2.55
C SER A 95 -8.89 5.46 3.03
N ALA A 96 -8.87 5.16 4.33
CA ALA A 96 -7.98 4.16 4.91
C ALA A 96 -8.19 2.74 4.34
N TYR A 97 -9.38 2.44 3.81
CA TYR A 97 -9.77 1.07 3.41
C TYR A 97 -10.06 0.90 1.93
N THR A 98 -10.35 1.99 1.22
CA THR A 98 -10.76 1.91 -0.19
C THR A 98 -10.25 3.09 -0.99
N SER A 99 -10.11 2.89 -2.29
CA SER A 99 -9.94 3.95 -3.27
C SER A 99 -11.05 3.85 -4.30
N VAL A 100 -11.68 4.99 -4.60
CA VAL A 100 -12.79 5.12 -5.54
C VAL A 100 -12.32 6.00 -6.71
N PRO A 101 -12.23 5.48 -7.94
CA PRO A 101 -11.98 6.28 -9.13
C PRO A 101 -13.03 7.38 -9.28
N LEU A 102 -12.63 8.57 -9.73
CA LEU A 102 -13.58 9.66 -9.96
C LEU A 102 -14.38 9.48 -11.26
N ASP A 103 -13.87 8.69 -12.20
CA ASP A 103 -14.57 8.28 -13.42
C ASP A 103 -15.08 6.85 -13.23
N LEU A 104 -16.34 6.73 -12.79
CA LEU A 104 -17.01 5.45 -12.59
C LEU A 104 -17.79 5.03 -13.83
N ASP A 105 -17.93 3.72 -14.02
CA ASP A 105 -18.85 3.10 -14.96
C ASP A 105 -19.69 2.03 -14.22
N PRO A 106 -21.03 2.19 -14.11
CA PRO A 106 -21.84 3.25 -14.69
C PRO A 106 -21.72 4.60 -13.96
N LYS A 107 -21.98 5.68 -14.70
CA LYS A 107 -22.13 7.04 -14.16
C LYS A 107 -23.51 7.21 -13.52
N PRO A 108 -23.68 8.10 -12.52
CA PRO A 108 -22.71 9.07 -11.99
C PRO A 108 -21.97 8.62 -10.71
N LEU A 109 -20.84 9.27 -10.41
CA LEU A 109 -20.25 9.27 -9.07
C LEU A 109 -21.11 10.14 -8.13
N ILE A 110 -21.56 9.57 -7.02
CA ILE A 110 -22.33 10.28 -6.00
C ILE A 110 -21.41 10.77 -4.89
N ALA A 111 -21.36 12.09 -4.71
CA ALA A 111 -20.74 12.72 -3.55
C ALA A 111 -21.85 13.30 -2.66
N ALA A 112 -22.01 12.75 -1.46
CA ALA A 112 -23.04 13.21 -0.53
C ALA A 112 -22.69 14.61 0.03
N GLU A 113 -23.61 15.56 -0.11
CA GLU A 113 -23.41 16.96 0.34
C GLU A 113 -23.85 17.21 1.80
N GLU A 114 -24.38 16.19 2.49
CA GLU A 114 -25.16 16.40 3.72
C GLU A 114 -24.32 16.89 4.91
N MET A 115 -23.01 16.67 4.86
CA MET A 115 -22.03 17.15 5.84
C MET A 115 -21.58 18.56 5.51
N ASN A 116 -22.53 19.49 5.45
CA ASN A 116 -22.33 20.86 5.00
C ASN A 116 -23.01 21.87 5.93
N THR A 117 -22.22 22.82 6.45
CA THR A 117 -22.69 23.90 7.33
C THR A 117 -23.44 25.01 6.61
N THR A 118 -23.50 24.99 5.27
CA THR A 118 -24.06 26.07 4.43
C THR A 118 -25.47 25.75 3.93
N THR A 119 -25.74 24.51 3.52
CA THR A 119 -27.05 24.07 2.97
C THR A 119 -27.97 23.42 4.02
N ARG A 120 -27.42 22.81 5.08
CA ARG A 120 -28.16 22.27 6.24
C ARG A 120 -27.65 22.84 7.56
N VAL A 121 -27.59 24.18 7.61
CA VAL A 121 -26.91 24.95 8.67
C VAL A 121 -27.37 24.53 10.05
N GLU A 122 -28.67 24.48 10.33
CA GLU A 122 -29.12 24.34 11.72
C GLU A 122 -28.84 22.97 12.32
N HIS A 123 -29.19 21.88 11.63
CA HIS A 123 -28.96 20.52 12.12
C HIS A 123 -27.46 20.21 12.25
N PHE A 124 -26.68 20.48 11.20
CA PHE A 124 -25.25 20.17 11.22
C PHE A 124 -24.47 21.09 12.17
N ARG A 125 -24.80 22.39 12.23
CA ARG A 125 -24.20 23.31 13.21
C ARG A 125 -24.52 22.90 14.64
N ASN A 126 -25.74 22.43 14.91
CA ASN A 126 -26.11 21.96 16.25
C ASN A 126 -25.37 20.68 16.61
N LEU A 127 -25.19 19.73 15.68
CA LEU A 127 -24.36 18.53 15.88
C LEU A 127 -22.90 18.87 16.19
N VAL A 128 -22.30 19.77 15.42
CA VAL A 128 -20.90 20.23 15.60
C VAL A 128 -20.74 20.96 16.93
N ARG A 129 -21.65 21.89 17.26
CA ARG A 129 -21.63 22.63 18.54
C ARG A 129 -21.80 21.72 19.74
N ALA A 130 -22.68 20.73 19.64
CA ALA A 130 -22.92 19.74 20.68
C ALA A 130 -21.78 18.71 20.82
N LYS A 131 -20.75 18.77 19.94
CA LYS A 131 -19.66 17.77 19.86
C LYS A 131 -20.20 16.32 19.81
N ASN A 132 -21.38 16.13 19.22
CA ASN A 132 -22.06 14.84 19.20
C ASN A 132 -21.50 13.95 18.07
N THR A 133 -20.30 13.44 18.29
CA THR A 133 -19.55 12.62 17.33
C THR A 133 -20.24 11.29 17.05
N THR A 134 -20.95 10.72 18.02
CA THR A 134 -21.70 9.48 17.85
C THR A 134 -22.77 9.59 16.77
N THR A 135 -23.50 10.71 16.74
CA THR A 135 -24.53 10.96 15.71
C THR A 135 -23.90 11.30 14.37
N PHE A 136 -22.77 12.02 14.38
CA PHE A 136 -21.96 12.32 13.20
C PHE A 136 -21.52 11.05 12.45
N TRP A 137 -21.12 10.00 13.17
CA TRP A 137 -20.66 8.73 12.58
C TRP A 137 -21.79 7.72 12.28
N ARG A 138 -23.00 7.91 12.82
CA ARG A 138 -24.14 6.96 12.70
C ARG A 138 -25.11 7.27 11.56
N TRP A 139 -24.77 8.19 10.68
CA TRP A 139 -25.63 8.63 9.57
C TRP A 139 -26.20 7.44 8.76
N PRO A 140 -27.47 7.48 8.29
CA PRO A 140 -28.17 6.29 7.84
C PRO A 140 -27.49 5.66 6.64
N ARG A 141 -27.30 4.34 6.69
CA ARG A 141 -26.89 3.51 5.56
C ARG A 141 -28.06 3.30 4.60
N GLY A 142 -28.61 4.37 4.05
CA GLY A 142 -29.77 4.35 3.16
C GLY A 142 -29.43 4.91 1.79
N TRP A 143 -28.82 4.08 0.94
CA TRP A 143 -28.84 4.19 -0.51
C TRP A 143 -28.99 2.78 -1.07
#